data_AF-A0A0N1NL91-F1
#
_entry.id   AF-A0A0N1NL91-F1
#
_cell.length_a   1.000
_cell.length_b   1.000
_cell.length_c   1.000
_cell.angle_alpha   90.00
_cell.angle_beta   90.00
_cell.angle_gamma   90.00
#
_symmetry.space_group_name_H-M   'P 1'
#
loop_
_entity.id
_entity.type
_entity.pdbx_description
1 polymer ?
#
loop_
_entity_poly.entity_id
_entity_poly.type
_entity_poly.pdbx_seq_one_letter_code
_entity_poly.pdbx_strand_id
1 'polypeptide(L)'
;MPPMNDNQQKPATARPSRPEATTRNAAPSERPEADAKPKGIALYHDMRVEEDFTKCATRLFSVLKKAAATSPGAPRYVYLDIQGHRNAAGGYDADALEIIREFLLGFLGPYLTEISTPLYHVRNPEPQREDIPDVLNVRDPDREHSYDHRELRVRNRDSSPDRRRSRPPVRAIADYLGLDEPICLICWQAPVERAHVVPESLGGSNDVRNFALLCPRHHREAPDVADAEAFWSWVDYACERDGHMKWEGADPEMLAKAEHVGLHIETRGPVRKSLRHFDRVRDELVRHYGWCPEDFAGGYHWGALMEEFHTVMDSATSTHFNVSKKASTEAWAFEVARRRLRDGDTEHEAGHDQSAVSSRPSVELAERTVRKSPTNKGAQSLVEAARRADIAIEAAALVRDLIGSAGMSSAEDVLRGIKEEVADRTAQFERLNDELTGHTTCRHCGHAIARIGDAPWRHSAAAPMSRGCRAASFDRDGTWDDSLDRAWTASPPKTYR
;
A
#
# COMPACT_ATOMS: atom_id res chain seq x y z
N MET A 1 101.50 8.70 -39.50
CA MET A 1 101.12 7.28 -39.63
C MET A 1 99.64 7.22 -39.99
N PRO A 2 99.17 6.54 -41.05
CA PRO A 2 99.82 6.00 -42.25
C PRO A 2 99.39 6.74 -43.55
N PRO A 3 99.98 6.41 -44.73
CA PRO A 3 99.64 6.94 -46.05
C PRO A 3 98.98 5.89 -46.99
N MET A 4 98.48 6.35 -48.16
CA MET A 4 98.41 5.71 -49.51
C MET A 4 97.88 4.25 -49.65
N ASN A 5 97.14 3.82 -50.67
CA ASN A 5 97.28 4.06 -52.11
C ASN A 5 96.09 3.44 -52.88
N ASP A 6 95.91 3.87 -54.13
CA ASP A 6 95.06 3.28 -55.19
C ASP A 6 95.28 1.77 -55.43
N ASN A 7 94.22 1.02 -55.82
CA ASN A 7 94.23 0.24 -57.09
C ASN A 7 92.90 -0.50 -57.45
N GLN A 8 92.49 -0.29 -58.71
CA GLN A 8 92.06 -1.26 -59.76
C GLN A 8 91.20 -2.52 -59.49
N GLN A 9 90.08 -2.56 -60.24
CA GLN A 9 89.60 -3.58 -61.22
C GLN A 9 89.30 -5.06 -60.82
N LYS A 10 88.00 -5.44 -60.93
CA LYS A 10 87.34 -6.65 -61.57
C LYS A 10 87.88 -8.08 -61.24
N PRO A 11 87.20 -9.24 -61.53
CA PRO A 11 86.06 -9.53 -62.43
C PRO A 11 85.01 -10.55 -61.84
N ALA A 12 84.27 -11.20 -62.75
CA ALA A 12 82.97 -11.87 -62.64
C ALA A 12 82.97 -13.40 -62.38
N THR A 13 81.73 -13.97 -62.35
CA THR A 13 81.27 -15.38 -62.53
C THR A 13 81.26 -16.28 -61.26
N ALA A 14 80.29 -17.16 -60.96
CA ALA A 14 79.23 -17.83 -61.72
C ALA A 14 78.03 -18.29 -60.82
N ARG A 15 76.88 -18.55 -61.45
CA ARG A 15 75.63 -19.23 -61.01
C ARG A 15 75.84 -20.74 -60.68
N PRO A 16 74.91 -21.55 -60.08
CA PRO A 16 73.45 -21.56 -60.35
C PRO A 16 72.42 -22.07 -59.28
N SER A 17 71.14 -21.74 -59.57
CA SER A 17 69.89 -22.55 -59.46
C SER A 17 69.34 -23.10 -58.13
N ARG A 18 68.15 -22.64 -57.71
CA ARG A 18 66.83 -23.35 -57.76
C ARG A 18 65.69 -22.50 -57.15
N PRO A 19 64.40 -22.80 -57.42
CA PRO A 19 63.29 -21.85 -57.38
C PRO A 19 62.58 -21.78 -56.03
N GLU A 20 62.20 -20.58 -55.60
CA GLU A 20 61.27 -20.36 -54.49
C GLU A 20 59.83 -20.51 -54.97
N ALA A 21 59.13 -21.43 -54.31
CA ALA A 21 57.73 -21.75 -54.48
C ALA A 21 56.86 -20.78 -53.67
N THR A 22 55.92 -20.15 -54.37
CA THR A 22 54.53 -19.90 -53.95
C THR A 22 54.24 -19.76 -52.44
N THR A 23 54.07 -18.50 -52.05
CA THR A 23 53.39 -18.03 -50.83
C THR A 23 52.00 -18.64 -50.67
N ARG A 24 51.83 -19.52 -49.67
CA ARG A 24 50.54 -19.76 -49.01
C ARG A 24 50.57 -19.03 -47.67
N ASN A 25 49.83 -17.93 -47.57
CA ASN A 25 49.57 -17.24 -46.31
C ASN A 25 48.74 -18.16 -45.41
N ALA A 26 49.41 -18.78 -44.43
CA ALA A 26 48.75 -19.41 -43.31
C ALA A 26 48.24 -18.31 -42.36
N ALA A 27 46.95 -18.40 -42.01
CA ALA A 27 46.32 -17.55 -41.01
C ALA A 27 47.08 -17.62 -39.67
N PRO A 28 47.14 -16.53 -38.89
CA PRO A 28 47.76 -16.56 -37.58
C PRO A 28 46.91 -17.45 -36.66
N SER A 29 47.52 -18.49 -36.09
CA SER A 29 46.89 -19.30 -35.06
C SER A 29 46.60 -18.42 -33.85
N GLU A 30 45.32 -18.15 -33.60
CA GLU A 30 44.85 -17.58 -32.35
C GLU A 30 45.35 -18.45 -31.20
N ARG A 31 46.16 -17.85 -30.33
CA ARG A 31 46.44 -18.43 -29.02
C ARG A 31 45.11 -18.48 -28.29
N PRO A 32 44.75 -19.58 -27.61
CA PRO A 32 43.55 -19.60 -26.79
C PRO A 32 43.68 -18.47 -25.76
N GLU A 33 42.68 -17.58 -25.73
CA GLU A 33 42.52 -16.59 -24.68
C GLU A 33 42.68 -17.31 -23.34
N ALA A 34 43.66 -16.85 -22.54
CA ALA A 34 43.83 -17.32 -21.18
C ALA A 34 42.50 -17.14 -20.44
N ASP A 35 42.03 -18.22 -19.81
CA ASP A 35 40.84 -18.32 -18.95
C ASP A 35 40.50 -16.98 -18.29
N ALA A 36 39.59 -16.22 -18.90
CA ALA A 36 38.93 -15.13 -18.21
C ALA A 36 38.16 -15.78 -17.07
N LYS A 37 38.54 -15.49 -15.81
CA LYS A 37 37.80 -15.94 -14.63
C LYS A 37 36.30 -15.77 -14.89
N PRO A 38 35.46 -16.79 -14.62
CA PRO A 38 34.04 -16.69 -14.87
C PRO A 38 33.51 -15.43 -14.20
N LYS A 39 32.89 -14.54 -14.99
CA LYS A 39 32.27 -13.31 -14.48
C LYS A 39 31.22 -13.73 -13.45
N GLY A 40 31.50 -13.52 -12.18
CA GLY A 40 30.53 -13.79 -11.13
C GLY A 40 29.46 -12.72 -11.05
N ILE A 41 28.40 -13.04 -10.32
CA ILE A 41 27.22 -12.21 -10.12
C ILE A 41 27.35 -11.53 -8.76
N ALA A 42 27.27 -10.20 -8.74
CA ALA A 42 27.09 -9.45 -7.51
C ALA A 42 25.61 -9.37 -7.15
N LEU A 43 25.27 -9.82 -5.95
CA LEU A 43 23.95 -9.71 -5.33
C LEU A 43 24.04 -8.61 -4.30
N TYR A 44 23.50 -7.43 -4.60
CA TYR A 44 23.46 -6.33 -3.66
C TYR A 44 22.08 -6.26 -3.01
N HIS A 45 22.05 -6.17 -1.68
CA HIS A 45 20.85 -5.90 -0.91
C HIS A 45 21.15 -4.87 0.15
N ASP A 46 20.24 -3.92 0.32
CA ASP A 46 20.30 -2.92 1.36
C ASP A 46 19.11 -3.13 2.28
N MET A 47 19.37 -3.59 3.50
CA MET A 47 18.32 -3.80 4.50
C MET A 47 17.86 -2.44 5.01
N ARG A 48 16.78 -1.97 4.39
CA ARG A 48 16.12 -0.70 4.73
C ARG A 48 15.35 -0.80 6.04
N VAL A 49 15.09 0.34 6.65
CA VAL A 49 14.38 0.44 7.94
C VAL A 49 12.98 -0.19 7.89
N GLU A 50 12.32 -0.27 6.74
CA GLU A 50 10.99 -0.90 6.61
C GLU A 50 11.01 -2.44 6.56
N GLU A 51 12.20 -3.05 6.46
CA GLU A 51 12.37 -4.49 6.35
C GLU A 51 12.54 -5.11 7.73
N ASP A 52 11.65 -6.03 8.11
CA ASP A 52 11.93 -6.92 9.25
C ASP A 52 12.75 -8.13 8.75
N PHE A 53 13.11 -9.05 9.66
CA PHE A 53 13.82 -10.27 9.31
C PHE A 53 13.14 -11.01 8.14
N THR A 54 11.84 -11.30 8.25
CA THR A 54 11.10 -12.09 7.27
C THR A 54 11.12 -11.45 5.88
N LYS A 55 10.89 -10.14 5.79
CA LYS A 55 10.94 -9.42 4.50
C LYS A 55 12.33 -9.44 3.90
N CYS A 56 13.36 -9.10 4.67
CA CYS A 56 14.74 -9.06 4.22
C CYS A 56 15.21 -10.45 3.76
N ALA A 57 14.94 -11.50 4.55
CA ALA A 57 15.27 -12.87 4.23
C ALA A 57 14.60 -13.35 2.92
N THR A 58 13.31 -13.04 2.75
CA THR A 58 12.55 -13.38 1.55
C THR A 58 13.08 -12.68 0.30
N ARG A 59 13.44 -11.39 0.42
CA ARG A 59 14.04 -10.61 -0.67
C ARG A 59 15.41 -11.15 -1.07
N LEU A 60 16.31 -11.35 -0.11
CA LEU A 60 17.62 -11.94 -0.34
C LEU A 60 17.52 -13.31 -1.03
N PHE A 61 16.60 -14.15 -0.56
CA PHE A 61 16.36 -15.46 -1.16
C PHE A 61 15.84 -15.37 -2.60
N SER A 62 14.93 -14.43 -2.87
CA SER A 62 14.39 -14.18 -4.21
C SER A 62 15.48 -13.69 -5.18
N VAL A 63 16.38 -12.81 -4.72
CA VAL A 63 17.54 -12.34 -5.48
C VAL A 63 18.49 -13.49 -5.80
N LEU A 64 18.79 -14.35 -4.81
CA LEU A 64 19.60 -15.55 -5.02
C LEU A 64 18.96 -16.49 -6.05
N LYS A 65 17.67 -16.81 -5.92
CA LYS A 65 16.95 -17.68 -6.87
C LYS A 65 16.98 -17.12 -8.28
N LYS A 66 16.71 -15.82 -8.42
CA LYS A 66 16.74 -15.15 -9.73
C LYS A 66 18.14 -15.20 -10.35
N ALA A 67 19.18 -14.96 -9.56
CA ALA A 67 20.56 -15.04 -10.02
C ALA A 67 20.94 -16.47 -10.46
N ALA A 68 20.54 -17.48 -9.69
CA ALA A 68 20.80 -18.88 -10.04
C ALA A 68 20.06 -19.32 -11.32
N ALA A 69 18.81 -18.89 -11.49
CA ALA A 69 18.04 -19.18 -12.70
C ALA A 69 18.62 -18.46 -13.94
N THR A 70 19.08 -17.22 -13.78
CA THR A 70 19.58 -16.40 -14.89
C THR A 70 21.01 -16.74 -15.29
N SER A 71 21.81 -17.23 -14.34
CA SER A 71 23.23 -17.53 -14.55
C SER A 71 23.65 -18.74 -13.69
N PRO A 72 23.26 -19.95 -14.10
CA PRO A 72 23.56 -21.18 -13.38
C PRO A 72 25.08 -21.41 -13.24
N GLY A 73 25.52 -21.82 -12.06
CA GLY A 73 26.94 -22.11 -11.77
C GLY A 73 27.90 -20.91 -11.77
N ALA A 74 27.45 -19.69 -12.09
CA ALA A 74 28.28 -18.51 -11.98
C ALA A 74 28.55 -18.17 -10.50
N PRO A 75 29.78 -17.80 -10.10
CA PRO A 75 30.10 -17.45 -8.72
C PRO A 75 29.20 -16.32 -8.20
N ARG A 76 28.60 -16.48 -7.01
CA ARG A 76 27.67 -15.50 -6.41
C ARG A 76 28.30 -14.78 -5.23
N TYR A 77 28.39 -13.46 -5.30
CA TYR A 77 28.94 -12.59 -4.25
C TYR A 77 27.81 -11.77 -3.67
N VAL A 78 27.47 -11.94 -2.39
CA VAL A 78 26.45 -11.10 -1.74
C VAL A 78 27.11 -9.94 -1.00
N TYR A 79 26.53 -8.75 -1.17
CA TYR A 79 26.87 -7.53 -0.46
C TYR A 79 25.62 -7.06 0.27
N LEU A 80 25.69 -7.01 1.59
CA LEU A 80 24.62 -6.50 2.44
C LEU A 80 25.04 -5.17 3.04
N ASP A 81 24.24 -4.14 2.82
CA ASP A 81 24.24 -2.91 3.63
C ASP A 81 23.02 -2.89 4.55
N ILE A 82 23.08 -2.11 5.63
CA ILE A 82 22.02 -2.04 6.64
C ILE A 82 21.80 -0.59 7.09
N GLN A 83 20.65 -0.05 6.67
CA GLN A 83 20.16 1.28 7.04
C GLN A 83 19.22 1.19 8.23
N GLY A 84 19.36 2.08 9.20
CA GLY A 84 18.58 1.99 10.44
C GLY A 84 18.92 0.73 11.23
N HIS A 85 17.93 -0.01 11.72
CA HIS A 85 18.14 -1.25 12.48
C HIS A 85 19.16 -1.14 13.62
N ARG A 86 19.10 -0.03 14.37
CA ARG A 86 19.96 0.22 15.52
C ARG A 86 19.16 0.14 16.81
N ASN A 87 19.73 -0.53 17.80
CA ASN A 87 19.23 -0.54 19.17
C ASN A 87 19.68 0.71 19.94
N ALA A 88 19.17 0.89 21.16
CA ALA A 88 19.48 2.06 21.99
C ALA A 88 20.98 2.17 22.38
N ALA A 89 21.75 1.08 22.32
CA ALA A 89 23.19 1.08 22.56
C ALA A 89 24.02 1.39 21.29
N GLY A 90 23.36 1.63 20.15
CA GLY A 90 24.00 1.90 18.86
C GLY A 90 24.46 0.66 18.09
N GLY A 91 24.25 -0.54 18.63
CA GLY A 91 24.47 -1.80 17.91
C GLY A 91 23.30 -2.16 16.99
N TYR A 92 23.43 -3.22 16.20
CA TYR A 92 22.33 -3.75 15.39
C TYR A 92 21.19 -4.28 16.28
N ASP A 93 19.95 -4.12 15.83
CA ASP A 93 18.78 -4.75 16.45
C ASP A 93 18.72 -6.27 16.18
N ALA A 94 17.69 -6.93 16.72
CA ALA A 94 17.53 -8.37 16.62
C ALA A 94 17.38 -8.83 15.17
N ASP A 95 16.51 -8.19 14.38
CA ASP A 95 16.26 -8.53 12.99
C ASP A 95 17.55 -8.45 12.14
N ALA A 96 18.31 -7.35 12.26
CA ALA A 96 19.56 -7.20 11.52
C ALA A 96 20.64 -8.19 11.98
N LEU A 97 20.76 -8.47 13.28
CA LEU A 97 21.71 -9.46 13.77
C LEU A 97 21.37 -10.88 13.28
N GLU A 98 20.10 -11.24 13.26
CA GLU A 98 19.61 -12.54 12.79
C GLU A 98 19.87 -12.69 11.27
N ILE A 99 19.61 -11.65 10.47
CA ILE A 99 19.97 -11.65 9.04
C ILE A 99 21.48 -11.89 8.85
N ILE A 100 22.32 -11.14 9.56
CA ILE A 100 23.77 -11.21 9.38
C ILE A 100 24.34 -12.56 9.85
N ARG A 101 23.90 -13.06 11.00
CA ARG A 101 24.54 -14.21 11.66
C ARG A 101 23.89 -15.54 11.35
N GLU A 102 22.58 -15.58 11.27
CA GLU A 102 21.83 -16.84 11.16
C GLU A 102 21.42 -17.08 9.72
N PHE A 103 20.80 -16.09 9.08
CA PHE A 103 20.29 -16.28 7.72
C PHE A 103 21.40 -16.24 6.66
N LEU A 104 22.22 -15.19 6.62
CA LEU A 104 23.29 -15.08 5.62
C LEU A 104 24.33 -16.18 5.78
N LEU A 105 24.92 -16.30 6.98
CA LEU A 105 25.99 -17.24 7.22
C LEU A 105 25.49 -18.69 7.32
N GLY A 106 24.38 -18.91 8.02
CA GLY A 106 23.84 -20.24 8.30
C GLY A 106 23.04 -20.82 7.13
N PHE A 107 22.09 -20.07 6.58
CA PHE A 107 21.19 -20.57 5.54
C PHE A 107 21.67 -20.28 4.11
N LEU A 108 22.02 -19.02 3.78
CA LEU A 108 22.40 -18.64 2.42
C LEU A 108 23.84 -19.01 2.07
N GLY A 109 24.74 -19.09 3.06
CA GLY A 109 26.16 -19.33 2.89
C GLY A 109 26.52 -20.48 1.95
N PRO A 110 25.90 -21.67 2.07
CA PRO A 110 26.17 -22.78 1.16
C PRO A 110 25.89 -22.49 -0.32
N TYR A 111 25.01 -21.54 -0.65
CA TYR A 111 24.61 -21.20 -2.02
C TYR A 111 25.40 -20.01 -2.61
N LEU A 112 26.30 -19.44 -1.83
CA LEU A 112 27.09 -18.26 -2.15
C LEU A 112 28.57 -18.62 -2.25
N THR A 113 29.32 -17.88 -3.07
CA THR A 113 30.78 -17.93 -3.10
C THR A 113 31.37 -17.07 -1.98
N GLU A 114 30.78 -15.91 -1.73
CA GLU A 114 31.30 -14.92 -0.78
C GLU A 114 30.18 -14.07 -0.19
N ILE A 115 30.37 -13.66 1.06
CA ILE A 115 29.48 -12.80 1.82
C ILE A 115 30.26 -11.60 2.34
N SER A 116 29.80 -10.41 1.98
CA SER A 116 30.27 -9.13 2.50
C SER A 116 29.14 -8.46 3.28
N THR A 117 29.40 -8.15 4.55
CA THR A 117 28.49 -7.40 5.44
C THR A 117 29.28 -6.28 6.15
N PRO A 118 28.62 -5.35 6.85
CA PRO A 118 29.33 -4.34 7.63
C PRO A 118 30.12 -4.93 8.81
N LEU A 119 29.84 -6.17 9.23
CA LEU A 119 30.51 -6.82 10.36
C LEU A 119 31.64 -7.77 9.95
N TYR A 120 31.56 -8.38 8.77
CA TYR A 120 32.55 -9.35 8.32
C TYR A 120 32.53 -9.52 6.81
N HIS A 121 33.63 -10.10 6.32
CA HIS A 121 33.78 -10.59 4.97
C HIS A 121 34.25 -12.05 5.03
N VAL A 122 33.50 -12.98 4.43
CA VAL A 122 33.82 -14.41 4.46
C VAL A 122 33.60 -15.06 3.11
N ARG A 123 34.51 -15.96 2.75
CA ARG A 123 34.38 -16.80 1.56
C ARG A 123 33.87 -18.17 1.97
N ASN A 124 32.96 -18.74 1.18
CA ASN A 124 32.49 -20.10 1.39
C ASN A 124 33.68 -21.06 1.21
N PRO A 125 34.03 -21.89 2.21
CA PRO A 125 35.14 -22.83 2.10
C PRO A 125 34.84 -23.96 1.11
N GLU A 126 33.56 -24.27 0.91
CA GLU A 126 33.09 -25.29 -0.03
C GLU A 126 32.67 -24.67 -1.36
N PRO A 127 32.60 -25.45 -2.45
CA PRO A 127 31.96 -25.00 -3.68
C PRO A 127 30.52 -24.56 -3.42
N GLN A 128 30.11 -23.45 -4.04
CA GLN A 128 28.72 -23.00 -3.93
C GLN A 128 27.77 -24.09 -4.44
N ARG A 129 26.64 -24.24 -3.75
CA ARG A 129 25.57 -25.17 -4.09
C ARG A 129 24.61 -24.56 -5.11
N GLU A 130 24.11 -25.41 -6.00
CA GLU A 130 23.11 -25.05 -7.03
C GLU A 130 21.72 -25.60 -6.71
N ASP A 131 21.59 -26.49 -5.73
CA ASP A 131 20.33 -27.08 -5.27
C ASP A 131 19.59 -26.15 -4.29
N ILE A 132 19.27 -24.94 -4.76
CA ILE A 132 18.54 -23.94 -3.98
C ILE A 132 17.09 -24.40 -3.79
N PRO A 133 16.53 -24.35 -2.57
CA PRO A 133 15.15 -24.74 -2.31
C PRO A 133 14.14 -23.93 -3.14
N ASP A 134 13.00 -24.55 -3.45
CA ASP A 134 11.92 -23.84 -4.16
C ASP A 134 11.21 -22.83 -3.27
N VAL A 135 11.08 -23.13 -1.98
CA VAL A 135 10.33 -22.33 -1.02
C VAL A 135 11.19 -22.07 0.21
N LEU A 136 11.25 -20.81 0.63
CA LEU A 136 11.76 -20.41 1.93
C LEU A 136 10.61 -20.43 2.93
N ASN A 137 10.70 -21.27 3.95
CA ASN A 137 9.75 -21.30 5.05
C ASN A 137 10.40 -20.65 6.28
N VAL A 138 10.08 -19.38 6.51
CA VAL A 138 10.46 -18.71 7.75
C VAL A 138 9.50 -19.16 8.85
N ARG A 139 10.02 -19.84 9.87
CA ARG A 139 9.27 -20.22 11.06
C ARG A 139 9.82 -19.40 12.21
N ASP A 140 8.93 -18.76 12.94
CA ASP A 140 9.30 -17.99 14.11
C ASP A 140 8.69 -18.64 15.35
N PRO A 141 9.47 -19.42 16.12
CA PRO A 141 8.97 -20.11 17.31
C PRO A 141 8.77 -19.16 18.50
N ASP A 142 9.45 -18.00 18.52
CA ASP A 142 9.38 -17.02 19.61
C ASP A 142 8.56 -15.76 19.25
N ARG A 143 8.27 -15.49 17.96
CA ARG A 143 7.11 -14.68 17.55
C ARG A 143 5.83 -15.51 17.65
N GLU A 144 5.56 -16.05 18.84
CA GLU A 144 4.19 -16.11 19.40
C GLU A 144 3.71 -14.67 19.77
N HIS A 145 4.02 -13.76 18.86
CA HIS A 145 3.53 -12.41 18.66
C HIS A 145 3.22 -12.33 17.16
N SER A 146 2.48 -13.34 16.64
CA SER A 146 1.60 -13.08 15.51
C SER A 146 0.90 -11.78 15.85
N TYR A 147 0.93 -10.80 14.94
CA TYR A 147 0.33 -9.49 15.18
C TYR A 147 -1.05 -9.72 15.80
N ASP A 148 -1.16 -9.46 17.11
CA ASP A 148 -2.41 -9.68 17.83
C ASP A 148 -3.31 -8.51 17.44
N HIS A 149 -3.96 -8.74 16.32
CA HIS A 149 -4.91 -7.82 15.74
C HIS A 149 -6.01 -7.53 16.74
N ARG A 150 -6.25 -8.35 17.79
CA ARG A 150 -7.28 -8.15 18.83
C ARG A 150 -6.90 -7.11 19.88
N GLU A 151 -5.63 -7.01 20.28
CA GLU A 151 -5.23 -6.14 21.39
C GLU A 151 -4.88 -4.69 20.99
N LEU A 152 -4.61 -4.41 19.71
CA LEU A 152 -4.33 -3.05 19.14
C LEU A 152 -3.45 -2.14 20.02
N ARG A 153 -2.52 -2.73 20.76
CA ARG A 153 -1.60 -1.96 21.61
C ARG A 153 -0.70 -1.12 20.74
N VAL A 154 -0.30 0.04 21.26
CA VAL A 154 0.71 0.90 20.63
C VAL A 154 1.98 0.08 20.43
N ARG A 155 2.34 -0.17 19.17
CA ARG A 155 3.51 -0.95 18.79
C ARG A 155 4.59 -0.01 18.30
N ASN A 156 5.52 0.32 19.18
CA ASN A 156 6.77 0.96 18.80
C ASN A 156 7.76 -0.14 18.41
N ARG A 157 8.60 0.10 17.40
CA ARG A 157 9.76 -0.77 17.11
C ARG A 157 10.82 -0.69 18.22
N ASP A 158 10.74 0.32 19.08
CA ASP A 158 11.61 0.48 20.23
C ASP A 158 11.02 -0.08 21.51
N SER A 159 11.65 -1.12 22.05
CA SER A 159 11.39 -1.62 23.41
C SER A 159 11.84 -0.65 24.50
N SER A 160 12.67 0.35 24.15
CA SER A 160 13.17 1.39 25.04
C SER A 160 13.36 2.70 24.26
N PRO A 161 12.29 3.48 24.08
CA PRO A 161 12.37 4.74 23.34
C PRO A 161 13.18 5.79 24.11
N ASP A 162 13.93 6.61 23.36
CA ASP A 162 14.64 7.77 23.90
C ASP A 162 13.64 8.73 24.55
N ARG A 163 14.01 9.28 25.71
CA ARG A 163 13.18 10.18 26.52
C ARG A 163 13.22 11.63 26.04
N ARG A 164 13.58 11.87 24.77
CA ARG A 164 13.58 13.21 24.19
C ARG A 164 12.20 13.85 24.30
N ARG A 165 12.18 15.09 24.75
CA ARG A 165 10.96 15.90 24.82
C ARG A 165 10.62 16.61 23.51
N SER A 166 11.62 16.81 22.65
CA SER A 166 11.49 17.52 21.39
C SER A 166 11.77 16.59 20.22
N ARG A 167 11.06 16.81 19.11
CA ARG A 167 11.29 16.12 17.84
C ARG A 167 12.77 16.23 17.42
N PRO A 168 13.39 15.15 16.91
CA PRO A 168 14.77 15.18 16.48
C PRO A 168 14.96 16.11 15.26
N PRO A 169 16.19 16.62 15.05
CA PRO A 169 16.50 17.40 13.86
C PRO A 169 16.43 16.51 12.62
N VAL A 170 16.01 17.10 11.48
CA VAL A 170 15.86 16.38 10.20
C VAL A 170 17.13 15.62 9.82
N ARG A 171 18.31 16.22 10.06
CA ARG A 171 19.60 15.58 9.79
C ARG A 171 19.82 14.30 10.59
N ALA A 172 19.47 14.28 11.88
CA ALA A 172 19.64 13.07 12.70
C ALA A 172 18.71 11.93 12.24
N ILE A 173 17.53 12.26 11.72
CA ILE A 173 16.64 11.26 11.12
C ILE A 173 17.25 10.75 9.81
N ALA A 174 17.75 11.64 8.94
CA ALA A 174 18.43 11.25 7.70
C ALA A 174 19.63 10.32 7.98
N ASP A 175 20.49 10.68 8.94
CA ASP A 175 21.65 9.87 9.33
C ASP A 175 21.21 8.48 9.86
N TYR A 176 20.12 8.40 10.63
CA TYR A 176 19.57 7.12 11.08
C TYR A 176 19.03 6.27 9.92
N LEU A 177 18.32 6.91 8.99
CA LEU A 177 17.77 6.27 7.78
C LEU A 177 18.85 5.94 6.73
N GLY A 178 20.12 6.28 6.98
CA GLY A 178 21.19 6.06 6.00
C GLY A 178 21.12 6.96 4.77
N LEU A 179 20.47 8.11 4.88
CA LEU A 179 20.33 9.08 3.79
C LEU A 179 21.43 10.15 3.86
N ASP A 180 22.17 10.32 2.77
CA ASP A 180 23.20 11.36 2.65
C ASP A 180 22.62 12.78 2.72
N GLU A 181 21.38 12.94 2.25
CA GLU A 181 20.64 14.19 2.25
C GLU A 181 19.22 14.01 2.82
N PRO A 182 18.61 15.06 3.39
CA PRO A 182 17.26 15.00 3.92
C PRO A 182 16.22 15.00 2.79
N ILE A 183 16.03 13.84 2.17
CA ILE A 183 15.11 13.59 1.05
C ILE A 183 14.01 12.60 1.44
N CYS A 184 12.92 12.58 0.67
CA CYS A 184 11.81 11.67 0.92
C CYS A 184 12.26 10.21 0.77
N LEU A 185 11.98 9.36 1.75
CA LEU A 185 12.35 7.93 1.72
C LEU A 185 11.73 7.19 0.51
N ILE A 186 10.57 7.65 0.04
CA ILE A 186 9.82 7.00 -1.05
C ILE A 186 10.26 7.51 -2.43
N CYS A 187 10.26 8.83 -2.64
CA CYS A 187 10.46 9.43 -3.96
C CYS A 187 11.74 10.25 -4.12
N TRP A 188 12.58 10.33 -3.09
CA TRP A 188 13.85 11.08 -3.10
C TRP A 188 13.73 12.59 -3.35
N GLN A 189 12.51 13.13 -3.34
CA GLN A 189 12.27 14.56 -3.52
C GLN A 189 12.39 15.34 -2.21
N ALA A 190 12.74 16.62 -2.33
CA ALA A 190 12.74 17.63 -1.28
C ALA A 190 11.73 18.76 -1.59
N PRO A 191 11.24 19.54 -0.60
CA PRO A 191 11.54 19.45 0.84
C PRO A 191 10.83 18.28 1.52
N VAL A 192 11.31 17.92 2.71
CA VAL A 192 10.75 16.86 3.56
C VAL A 192 10.13 17.36 4.85
N GLU A 193 9.22 16.56 5.38
CA GLU A 193 8.56 16.70 6.66
C GLU A 193 8.93 15.53 7.57
N ARG A 194 8.89 15.77 8.88
CA ARG A 194 9.09 14.74 9.91
C ARG A 194 7.76 14.01 10.11
N ALA A 195 7.64 12.84 9.50
CA ALA A 195 6.50 11.97 9.68
C ALA A 195 6.74 11.09 10.90
N HIS A 196 5.84 11.13 11.89
CA HIS A 196 5.89 10.15 12.98
C HIS A 196 5.42 8.81 12.44
N VAL A 197 6.15 7.75 12.76
CA VAL A 197 5.78 6.37 12.43
C VAL A 197 4.57 5.97 13.28
N VAL A 198 4.67 6.17 14.60
CA VAL A 198 3.53 6.20 15.52
C VAL A 198 3.29 7.66 15.93
N PRO A 199 2.10 8.25 15.67
CA PRO A 199 1.78 9.62 16.04
C PRO A 199 1.93 9.90 17.55
N GLU A 200 2.39 11.10 17.90
CA GLU A 200 2.51 11.57 19.29
C GLU A 200 1.17 11.46 20.06
N SER A 201 0.03 11.74 19.40
CA SER A 201 -1.29 11.61 20.01
C SER A 201 -1.70 10.17 20.32
N LEU A 202 -1.00 9.18 19.76
CA LEU A 202 -1.18 7.75 20.02
C LEU A 202 -0.05 7.20 20.91
N GLY A 203 0.75 8.07 21.54
CA GLY A 203 1.84 7.66 22.44
C GLY A 203 3.18 7.39 21.75
N GLY A 204 3.32 7.80 20.48
CA GLY A 204 4.60 7.74 19.77
C GLY A 204 5.68 8.62 20.41
N SER A 205 6.92 8.13 20.43
CA SER A 205 8.06 8.83 21.03
C SER A 205 8.68 9.87 20.10
N ASN A 206 9.56 10.73 20.64
CA ASN A 206 10.42 11.61 19.84
C ASN A 206 11.79 10.96 19.54
N ASP A 207 11.88 9.64 19.56
CA ASP A 207 13.07 8.90 19.16
C ASP A 207 13.25 9.00 17.64
N VAL A 208 14.49 9.08 17.13
CA VAL A 208 14.77 9.08 15.68
C VAL A 208 14.19 7.87 14.97
N ARG A 209 14.11 6.73 15.67
CA ARG A 209 13.55 5.46 15.19
C ARG A 209 12.04 5.52 14.96
N ASN A 210 11.34 6.49 15.57
CA ASN A 210 9.91 6.73 15.38
C ASN A 210 9.63 7.80 14.30
N PHE A 211 10.60 8.13 13.43
CA PHE A 211 10.39 9.06 12.33
C PHE A 211 10.81 8.51 10.98
N ALA A 212 10.05 8.90 9.96
CA ALA A 212 10.45 8.87 8.57
C ALA A 212 10.56 10.29 8.01
N LEU A 213 11.37 10.46 6.96
CA LEU A 213 11.41 11.68 6.16
C LEU A 213 10.55 11.47 4.92
N LEU A 214 9.46 12.23 4.81
CA LEU A 214 8.52 12.14 3.70
C LEU A 214 8.30 13.52 3.09
N CYS A 215 8.14 13.62 1.77
CA CYS A 215 7.70 14.87 1.15
C CYS A 215 6.23 15.17 1.53
N PRO A 216 5.74 16.42 1.39
CA PRO A 216 4.36 16.78 1.76
C PRO A 216 3.27 15.95 1.06
N ARG A 217 3.58 15.37 -0.11
CA ARG A 217 2.67 14.45 -0.81
C ARG A 217 2.58 13.11 -0.07
N HIS A 218 3.70 12.42 0.12
CA HIS A 218 3.74 11.13 0.81
C HIS A 218 3.34 11.22 2.27
N HIS A 219 3.70 12.29 2.98
CA HIS A 219 3.30 12.47 4.37
C HIS A 219 1.77 12.63 4.54
N ARG A 220 1.09 13.24 3.57
CA ARG A 220 -0.38 13.33 3.54
C ARG A 220 -1.05 11.98 3.31
N GLU A 221 -0.35 11.05 2.66
CA GLU A 221 -0.84 9.71 2.35
C GLU A 221 -0.45 8.67 3.41
N ALA A 222 0.63 8.88 4.18
CA ALA A 222 1.13 7.93 5.16
C ALA A 222 0.15 7.70 6.31
N PRO A 223 -0.09 6.45 6.75
CA PRO A 223 -1.13 6.13 7.73
C PRO A 223 -0.86 6.75 9.11
N ASP A 224 -1.92 7.25 9.76
CA ASP A 224 -1.91 7.69 11.16
C ASP A 224 -2.46 6.57 12.07
N VAL A 225 -1.60 5.61 12.43
CA VAL A 225 -1.98 4.39 13.17
C VAL A 225 -1.07 4.16 14.38
N ALA A 226 -1.55 3.43 15.38
CA ALA A 226 -0.80 3.08 16.59
C ALA A 226 0.24 1.94 16.35
N ASP A 227 0.34 1.43 15.14
CA ASP A 227 1.21 0.31 14.76
C ASP A 227 2.34 0.77 13.83
N ALA A 228 3.57 0.79 14.35
CA ALA A 228 4.75 1.14 13.56
C ALA A 228 4.98 0.23 12.36
N GLU A 229 4.68 -1.07 12.49
CA GLU A 229 4.91 -2.01 11.38
C GLU A 229 3.90 -1.79 10.26
N ALA A 230 2.69 -1.35 10.56
CA ALA A 230 1.73 -0.93 9.53
C ALA A 230 2.22 0.29 8.76
N PHE A 231 2.80 1.28 9.44
CA PHE A 231 3.41 2.44 8.78
C PHE A 231 4.58 2.03 7.88
N TRP A 232 5.50 1.21 8.37
CA TRP A 232 6.65 0.74 7.59
C TRP A 232 6.25 -0.20 6.45
N SER A 233 5.25 -1.05 6.64
CA SER A 233 4.65 -1.85 5.58
C SER A 233 4.06 -0.96 4.48
N TRP A 234 3.42 0.14 4.85
CA TRP A 234 2.94 1.13 3.90
C TRP A 234 4.09 1.86 3.18
N VAL A 235 5.16 2.22 3.88
CA VAL A 235 6.38 2.81 3.26
C VAL A 235 6.95 1.87 2.21
N ASP A 236 7.08 0.59 2.54
CA ASP A 236 7.59 -0.44 1.65
C ASP A 236 6.74 -0.56 0.37
N TYR A 237 5.43 -0.67 0.53
CA TYR A 237 4.46 -0.65 -0.57
C TYR A 237 4.55 0.65 -1.39
N ALA A 238 4.66 1.80 -0.73
CA ALA A 238 4.71 3.09 -1.41
C ALA A 238 6.03 3.28 -2.18
N CYS A 239 7.14 2.74 -1.68
CA CYS A 239 8.43 2.68 -2.39
C CYS A 239 8.33 1.91 -3.71
N GLU A 240 7.57 0.82 -3.75
CA GLU A 240 7.32 0.06 -4.98
C GLU A 240 6.36 0.83 -5.90
N ARG A 241 5.24 1.32 -5.35
CA ARG A 241 4.20 2.03 -6.10
C ARG A 241 4.70 3.32 -6.76
N ASP A 242 5.47 4.10 -6.02
CA ASP A 242 5.90 5.44 -6.38
C ASP A 242 7.40 5.50 -6.70
N GLY A 243 8.07 4.35 -6.84
CA GLY A 243 9.51 4.26 -7.11
C GLY A 243 9.94 4.97 -8.40
N HIS A 244 9.04 5.08 -9.38
CA HIS A 244 9.25 5.86 -10.60
C HIS A 244 9.50 7.35 -10.36
N MET A 245 8.99 7.90 -9.24
CA MET A 245 9.15 9.32 -8.91
C MET A 245 10.57 9.67 -8.44
N LYS A 246 11.37 8.66 -8.07
CA LYS A 246 12.79 8.85 -7.69
C LYS A 246 13.62 9.47 -8.81
N TRP A 247 13.21 9.20 -10.05
CA TRP A 247 13.92 9.62 -11.25
C TRP A 247 13.24 10.81 -11.94
N GLU A 248 12.20 11.40 -11.33
CA GLU A 248 11.59 12.63 -11.83
C GLU A 248 12.62 13.76 -11.78
N GLY A 249 12.89 14.35 -12.95
CA GLY A 249 13.90 15.40 -13.09
C GLY A 249 15.34 14.89 -13.25
N ALA A 250 15.56 13.57 -13.30
CA ALA A 250 16.86 13.02 -13.64
C ALA A 250 17.28 13.42 -15.07
N ASP A 251 18.58 13.68 -15.25
CA ASP A 251 19.15 14.02 -16.54
C ASP A 251 18.95 12.85 -17.54
N PRO A 252 18.31 13.08 -18.71
CA PRO A 252 18.14 12.05 -19.73
C PRO A 252 19.46 11.39 -20.16
N GLU A 253 20.58 12.12 -20.15
CA GLU A 253 21.89 11.53 -20.50
C GLU A 253 22.36 10.52 -19.44
N MET A 254 22.13 10.81 -18.16
CA MET A 254 22.41 9.86 -17.07
C MET A 254 21.55 8.60 -17.20
N LEU A 255 20.25 8.76 -17.46
CA LEU A 255 19.32 7.63 -17.63
C LEU A 255 19.75 6.75 -18.81
N ALA A 256 20.12 7.36 -19.95
CA ALA A 256 20.64 6.62 -21.10
C ALA A 256 21.95 5.86 -20.79
N LYS A 257 22.84 6.45 -20.00
CA LYS A 257 24.07 5.77 -19.54
C LYS A 257 23.76 4.58 -18.64
N ALA A 258 22.79 4.71 -17.74
CA ALA A 258 22.35 3.62 -16.86
C ALA A 258 21.77 2.45 -17.67
N GLU A 259 20.90 2.73 -18.65
CA GLU A 259 20.37 1.72 -19.56
C GLU A 259 21.47 1.03 -20.37
N HIS A 260 22.50 1.77 -20.81
CA HIS A 260 23.63 1.22 -21.56
C HIS A 260 24.46 0.22 -20.75
N VAL A 261 24.55 0.38 -19.43
CA VAL A 261 25.21 -0.58 -18.53
C VAL A 261 24.25 -1.69 -18.04
N GLY A 262 23.05 -1.78 -18.61
CA GLY A 262 22.08 -2.83 -18.33
C GLY A 262 21.22 -2.58 -17.09
N LEU A 263 21.20 -1.36 -16.54
CA LEU A 263 20.28 -1.00 -15.45
C LEU A 263 18.90 -0.68 -16.03
N HIS A 264 17.87 -1.37 -15.52
CA HIS A 264 16.49 -1.06 -15.86
C HIS A 264 15.93 -0.04 -14.86
N ILE A 265 15.66 1.18 -15.33
CA ILE A 265 15.09 2.25 -14.50
C ILE A 265 13.64 2.48 -14.91
N GLU A 266 12.71 2.19 -13.99
CA GLU A 266 11.31 2.53 -14.19
C GLU A 266 11.11 4.03 -14.00
N THR A 267 10.82 4.76 -15.07
CA THR A 267 10.57 6.21 -15.07
C THR A 267 9.09 6.58 -15.24
N ARG A 268 8.22 5.58 -15.42
CA ARG A 268 6.79 5.78 -15.66
C ARG A 268 5.98 4.91 -14.72
N GLY A 269 5.22 5.56 -13.84
CA GLY A 269 4.22 4.90 -13.01
C GLY A 269 2.81 4.99 -13.59
N PRO A 270 1.87 4.17 -13.08
CA PRO A 270 0.47 4.31 -13.41
C PRO A 270 -0.05 5.69 -12.96
N VAL A 271 -0.70 6.41 -13.87
CA VAL A 271 -1.34 7.70 -13.54
C VAL A 271 -2.48 7.44 -12.57
N ARG A 272 -2.30 7.84 -11.30
CA ARG A 272 -3.40 7.92 -10.34
C ARG A 272 -4.36 9.02 -10.82
N LYS A 273 -5.46 8.63 -11.46
CA LYS A 273 -6.61 9.52 -11.69
C LYS A 273 -7.02 10.10 -10.34
N SER A 274 -7.57 11.32 -10.31
CA SER A 274 -8.13 11.89 -9.09
C SER A 274 -9.28 11.01 -8.58
N LEU A 275 -8.95 10.05 -7.74
CA LEU A 275 -9.87 9.11 -7.15
C LEU A 275 -10.65 9.79 -6.02
N ARG A 276 -11.95 9.51 -5.94
CA ARG A 276 -12.74 9.83 -4.74
C ARG A 276 -12.11 9.12 -3.55
N HIS A 277 -12.35 9.61 -2.33
CA HIS A 277 -11.70 9.08 -1.13
C HIS A 277 -11.82 7.55 -1.01
N PHE A 278 -13.03 7.01 -1.15
CA PHE A 278 -13.28 5.56 -1.08
C PHE A 278 -12.55 4.77 -2.18
N ASP A 279 -12.43 5.32 -3.39
CA ASP A 279 -11.67 4.67 -4.46
C ASP A 279 -10.17 4.56 -4.11
N ARG A 280 -9.63 5.51 -3.34
CA ARG A 280 -8.26 5.42 -2.82
C ARG A 280 -8.15 4.34 -1.76
N VAL A 281 -9.11 4.25 -0.83
CA VAL A 281 -9.14 3.16 0.17
C VAL A 281 -9.15 1.81 -0.51
N ARG A 282 -9.99 1.63 -1.54
CA ARG A 282 -10.03 0.39 -2.34
C ARG A 282 -8.69 0.12 -3.04
N ASP A 283 -8.05 1.13 -3.63
CA ASP A 283 -6.75 0.97 -4.31
C ASP A 283 -5.66 0.53 -3.32
N GLU A 284 -5.63 1.10 -2.11
CA GLU A 284 -4.73 0.67 -1.03
C GLU A 284 -5.05 -0.77 -0.59
N LEU A 285 -6.32 -1.12 -0.35
CA LEU A 285 -6.73 -2.48 0.01
C LEU A 285 -6.30 -3.54 -1.02
N VAL A 286 -6.50 -3.25 -2.30
CA VAL A 286 -6.12 -4.18 -3.38
C VAL A 286 -4.60 -4.28 -3.52
N ARG A 287 -3.91 -3.14 -3.62
CA ARG A 287 -2.48 -3.15 -3.99
C ARG A 287 -1.55 -3.42 -2.81
N HIS A 288 -1.91 -2.96 -1.61
CA HIS A 288 -1.10 -3.16 -0.42
C HIS A 288 -1.45 -4.47 0.28
N TYR A 289 -2.75 -4.72 0.49
CA TYR A 289 -3.23 -5.86 1.28
C TYR A 289 -3.76 -7.03 0.45
N GLY A 290 -3.70 -6.94 -0.88
CA GLY A 290 -4.07 -8.03 -1.78
C GLY A 290 -5.56 -8.35 -1.79
N TRP A 291 -6.43 -7.41 -1.42
CA TRP A 291 -7.88 -7.64 -1.44
C TRP A 291 -8.36 -7.97 -2.86
N CYS A 292 -9.19 -9.00 -2.98
CA CYS A 292 -9.80 -9.44 -4.22
C CYS A 292 -11.29 -9.03 -4.28
N PRO A 293 -11.95 -9.10 -5.45
CA PRO A 293 -13.37 -8.74 -5.57
C PRO A 293 -14.29 -9.44 -4.57
N GLU A 294 -13.95 -10.67 -4.16
CA GLU A 294 -14.68 -11.47 -3.19
C GLU A 294 -14.63 -10.84 -1.78
N ASP A 295 -13.50 -10.24 -1.40
CA ASP A 295 -13.37 -9.52 -0.12
C ASP A 295 -14.31 -8.31 -0.04
N PHE A 296 -14.57 -7.66 -1.19
CA PHE A 296 -15.50 -6.53 -1.29
C PHE A 296 -16.96 -6.95 -1.45
N ALA A 297 -17.22 -8.19 -1.88
CA ALA A 297 -18.57 -8.68 -2.13
C ALA A 297 -19.40 -8.81 -0.84
N GLY A 298 -18.74 -8.82 0.32
CA GLY A 298 -19.33 -8.51 1.63
C GLY A 298 -20.26 -9.57 2.23
N GLY A 299 -20.91 -10.42 1.43
CA GLY A 299 -21.75 -11.53 1.88
C GLY A 299 -22.60 -11.21 3.13
N TYR A 300 -22.68 -12.17 4.06
CA TYR A 300 -23.34 -11.99 5.37
C TYR A 300 -22.43 -11.31 6.42
N HIS A 301 -21.15 -11.09 6.13
CA HIS A 301 -20.15 -10.63 7.10
C HIS A 301 -19.83 -9.13 7.00
N TRP A 302 -20.34 -8.40 5.99
CA TRP A 302 -20.06 -6.98 5.81
C TRP A 302 -20.49 -6.13 7.01
N GLY A 303 -21.63 -6.47 7.63
CA GLY A 303 -22.09 -5.80 8.85
C GLY A 303 -21.08 -5.94 9.99
N ALA A 304 -20.65 -7.17 10.28
CA ALA A 304 -19.63 -7.45 11.28
C ALA A 304 -18.28 -6.79 10.95
N LEU A 305 -17.88 -6.79 9.67
CA LEU A 305 -16.66 -6.12 9.22
C LEU A 305 -16.71 -4.61 9.45
N MET A 306 -17.85 -3.97 9.19
CA MET A 306 -18.03 -2.54 9.45
C MET A 306 -18.03 -2.20 10.94
N GLU A 307 -18.60 -3.07 11.79
CA GLU A 307 -18.55 -2.92 13.24
C GLU A 307 -17.12 -3.04 13.77
N GLU A 308 -16.39 -4.09 13.35
CA GLU A 308 -14.98 -4.27 13.72
C GLU A 308 -14.10 -3.14 13.16
N PHE A 309 -14.34 -2.68 11.92
CA PHE A 309 -13.65 -1.53 11.34
C PHE A 309 -13.78 -0.29 12.22
N HIS A 310 -14.99 0.05 12.71
CA HIS A 310 -15.18 1.18 13.60
C HIS A 310 -14.47 0.98 14.94
N THR A 311 -14.52 -0.23 15.50
CA THR A 311 -13.78 -0.59 16.73
C THR A 311 -12.27 -0.38 16.55
N VAL A 312 -11.69 -0.82 15.44
CA VAL A 312 -10.27 -0.63 15.12
C VAL A 312 -9.95 0.86 14.94
N MET A 313 -10.79 1.58 14.20
CA MET A 313 -10.60 3.02 13.98
C MET A 313 -10.62 3.80 15.30
N ASP A 314 -11.55 3.52 16.20
CA ASP A 314 -11.70 4.26 17.45
C ASP A 314 -10.58 3.96 18.47
N SER A 315 -10.03 2.75 18.44
CA SER A 315 -9.02 2.29 19.41
C SER A 315 -7.58 2.61 19.01
N ALA A 316 -7.28 2.62 17.71
CA ALA A 316 -5.90 2.60 17.22
C ALA A 316 -5.57 3.70 16.20
N THR A 317 -6.48 4.65 15.97
CA THR A 317 -6.24 5.80 15.10
C THR A 317 -6.55 7.10 15.83
N SER A 318 -5.87 8.19 15.45
CA SER A 318 -6.05 9.47 16.14
C SER A 318 -7.40 10.09 15.80
N THR A 319 -8.16 10.49 16.82
CA THR A 319 -9.42 11.24 16.70
C THR A 319 -9.17 12.75 16.60
N HIS A 320 -8.24 13.20 15.74
CA HIS A 320 -8.07 14.64 15.53
C HIS A 320 -9.27 15.18 14.77
N PHE A 321 -10.18 15.83 15.50
CA PHE A 321 -11.26 16.62 14.92
C PHE A 321 -10.65 17.56 13.88
N ASN A 322 -11.23 17.60 12.67
CA ASN A 322 -10.85 18.46 11.55
C ASN A 322 -9.67 18.01 10.66
N VAL A 323 -9.07 16.83 10.87
CA VAL A 323 -8.15 16.21 9.89
C VAL A 323 -8.92 15.17 9.07
N SER A 324 -8.87 15.26 7.75
CA SER A 324 -9.47 14.23 6.88
C SER A 324 -8.77 12.89 7.11
N LYS A 325 -9.53 11.84 7.40
CA LYS A 325 -9.00 10.48 7.52
C LYS A 325 -8.23 10.11 6.25
N LYS A 326 -7.05 9.53 6.41
CA LYS A 326 -6.18 9.12 5.29
C LYS A 326 -6.65 7.77 4.75
N ALA A 327 -6.56 7.59 3.44
CA ALA A 327 -7.02 6.36 2.79
C ALA A 327 -6.23 5.12 3.26
N SER A 328 -4.93 5.27 3.51
CA SER A 328 -4.05 4.24 4.07
C SER A 328 -4.46 3.82 5.48
N THR A 329 -4.85 4.77 6.34
CA THR A 329 -5.36 4.49 7.69
C THR A 329 -6.63 3.66 7.65
N GLU A 330 -7.59 4.03 6.79
CA GLU A 330 -8.84 3.28 6.65
C GLU A 330 -8.60 1.89 6.02
N ALA A 331 -7.74 1.80 5.01
CA ALA A 331 -7.37 0.52 4.41
C ALA A 331 -6.72 -0.43 5.43
N TRP A 332 -5.81 0.08 6.26
CA TRP A 332 -5.23 -0.68 7.36
C TRP A 332 -6.32 -1.16 8.33
N ALA A 333 -7.24 -0.29 8.75
CA ALA A 333 -8.28 -0.67 9.70
C ALA A 333 -9.23 -1.74 9.14
N PHE A 334 -9.57 -1.67 7.84
CA PHE A 334 -10.31 -2.72 7.16
C PHE A 334 -9.56 -4.05 7.15
N GLU A 335 -8.26 -4.04 6.85
CA GLU A 335 -7.45 -5.26 6.85
C GLU A 335 -7.39 -5.90 8.24
N VAL A 336 -7.18 -5.10 9.29
CA VAL A 336 -7.16 -5.57 10.68
C VAL A 336 -8.50 -6.15 11.09
N ALA A 337 -9.61 -5.47 10.76
CA ALA A 337 -10.96 -5.95 11.03
C ALA A 337 -11.23 -7.30 10.34
N ARG A 338 -10.81 -7.44 9.06
CA ARG A 338 -10.92 -8.70 8.31
C ARG A 338 -10.15 -9.83 8.98
N ARG A 339 -8.93 -9.58 9.47
CA ARG A 339 -8.13 -10.60 10.19
C ARG A 339 -8.78 -11.03 11.50
N ARG A 340 -9.25 -10.08 12.32
CA ARG A 340 -9.96 -10.36 13.57
C ARG A 340 -11.16 -11.29 13.39
N LEU A 341 -11.94 -11.07 12.34
CA LEU A 341 -13.11 -11.89 12.07
C LEU A 341 -12.72 -13.30 11.65
N ARG A 342 -11.73 -13.44 10.77
CA ARG A 342 -11.22 -14.76 10.34
C ARG A 342 -10.66 -15.59 11.50
N ASP A 343 -9.95 -14.93 12.43
CA ASP A 343 -9.34 -15.58 13.58
C ASP A 343 -10.37 -15.89 14.68
N GLY A 344 -11.44 -15.09 14.77
CA GLY A 344 -12.61 -15.38 15.62
C GLY A 344 -13.45 -16.56 15.12
N ASP A 345 -13.61 -16.72 13.80
CA ASP A 345 -14.34 -17.85 13.21
C ASP A 345 -13.60 -19.19 13.42
N THR A 346 -12.26 -19.18 13.39
CA THR A 346 -11.44 -20.40 13.60
C THR A 346 -11.49 -20.91 15.04
N GLU A 347 -11.66 -20.04 16.03
CA GLU A 347 -11.90 -20.45 17.43
C GLU A 347 -13.33 -20.98 17.65
N HIS A 348 -14.32 -20.47 16.90
CA HIS A 348 -15.71 -20.92 16.98
C HIS A 348 -15.94 -22.28 16.29
N GLU A 349 -15.24 -22.59 15.20
CA GLU A 349 -15.33 -23.89 14.51
C GLU A 349 -14.73 -25.06 15.34
N ALA A 350 -13.81 -24.79 16.26
CA ALA A 350 -13.26 -25.80 17.16
C ALA A 350 -14.21 -26.18 18.32
N GLY A 351 -15.34 -25.47 18.49
CA GLY A 351 -16.15 -25.53 19.70
C GLY A 351 -17.64 -25.82 19.54
N HIS A 352 -18.23 -25.84 18.34
CA HIS A 352 -19.67 -26.02 18.22
C HIS A 352 -20.14 -26.94 17.10
N ASP A 353 -20.58 -28.12 17.55
CA ASP A 353 -21.59 -28.94 16.92
C ASP A 353 -22.91 -28.15 16.73
N GLN A 354 -23.64 -28.54 15.70
CA GLN A 354 -24.70 -27.81 14.99
C GLN A 354 -25.77 -27.15 15.86
N SER A 355 -25.95 -25.82 15.71
CA SER A 355 -27.28 -25.20 15.80
C SER A 355 -27.33 -23.92 14.97
N ALA A 356 -27.96 -24.03 13.80
CA ALA A 356 -28.27 -22.90 12.95
C ALA A 356 -29.34 -22.02 13.61
N VAL A 357 -29.01 -20.74 13.86
CA VAL A 357 -30.01 -19.67 14.02
C VAL A 357 -29.59 -18.49 13.16
N SER A 358 -30.27 -18.38 12.01
CA SER A 358 -30.28 -17.22 11.12
C SER A 358 -30.66 -15.96 11.89
N SER A 359 -29.74 -15.01 11.99
CA SER A 359 -30.00 -13.65 12.46
C SER A 359 -29.68 -12.68 11.32
N ARG A 360 -30.72 -11.95 10.86
CA ARG A 360 -30.68 -10.99 9.73
C ARG A 360 -30.43 -9.57 10.28
N PRO A 361 -29.22 -9.00 10.16
CA PRO A 361 -28.81 -7.80 10.91
C PRO A 361 -29.55 -6.49 10.55
N SER A 362 -29.99 -6.35 9.30
CA SER A 362 -30.74 -5.19 8.76
C SER A 362 -32.13 -5.06 9.40
N VAL A 363 -32.79 -6.19 9.68
CA VAL A 363 -34.07 -6.24 10.40
C VAL A 363 -33.85 -5.96 11.89
N GLU A 364 -32.75 -6.43 12.47
CA GLU A 364 -32.40 -6.22 13.88
C GLU A 364 -32.07 -4.75 14.21
N LEU A 365 -31.40 -4.04 13.30
CA LEU A 365 -31.12 -2.61 13.41
C LEU A 365 -32.39 -1.76 13.30
N ALA A 366 -33.30 -2.12 12.38
CA ALA A 366 -34.58 -1.45 12.21
C ALA A 366 -35.53 -1.73 13.41
N GLU A 367 -35.56 -2.96 13.93
CA GLU A 367 -36.31 -3.34 15.12
C GLU A 367 -35.77 -2.68 16.40
N ARG A 368 -34.45 -2.50 16.52
CA ARG A 368 -33.84 -1.67 17.60
C ARG A 368 -34.27 -0.20 17.53
N THR A 369 -34.48 0.32 16.32
CA THR A 369 -34.93 1.71 16.12
C THR A 369 -36.42 1.87 16.50
N VAL A 370 -37.25 0.86 16.20
CA VAL A 370 -38.67 0.80 16.61
C VAL A 370 -38.84 0.67 18.13
N ARG A 371 -37.98 -0.10 18.81
CA ARG A 371 -38.00 -0.23 20.28
C ARG A 371 -37.74 1.09 21.02
N LYS A 372 -37.07 2.06 20.38
CA LYS A 372 -36.80 3.39 20.96
C LYS A 372 -37.93 4.41 20.73
N SER A 373 -38.91 4.14 19.85
CA SER A 373 -40.05 5.03 19.61
C SER A 373 -41.25 4.29 19.01
N PRO A 374 -42.01 3.54 19.84
CA PRO A 374 -43.04 2.59 19.37
C PRO A 374 -44.29 3.24 18.78
N THR A 375 -44.50 4.55 18.95
CA THR A 375 -45.68 5.27 18.44
C THR A 375 -45.48 5.93 17.07
N ASN A 376 -44.28 5.83 16.48
CA ASN A 376 -43.96 6.47 15.21
C ASN A 376 -44.31 5.54 14.03
N LYS A 377 -45.40 5.85 13.31
CA LYS A 377 -45.83 5.11 12.11
C LYS A 377 -44.75 5.01 11.02
N GLY A 378 -43.81 5.98 10.95
CA GLY A 378 -42.68 5.94 10.02
C GLY A 378 -41.65 4.84 10.34
N ALA A 379 -41.51 4.45 11.62
CA ALA A 379 -40.55 3.44 12.05
C ALA A 379 -40.98 2.02 11.63
N GLN A 380 -42.29 1.73 11.60
CA GLN A 380 -42.80 0.46 11.07
C GLN A 380 -42.65 0.39 9.54
N SER A 381 -42.84 1.52 8.85
CA SER A 381 -42.62 1.59 7.40
C SER A 381 -41.15 1.40 7.00
N LEU A 382 -40.20 1.79 7.85
CA LEU A 382 -38.76 1.53 7.69
C LEU A 382 -38.39 0.05 7.81
N VAL A 383 -38.98 -0.68 8.77
CA VAL A 383 -38.76 -2.12 8.92
C VAL A 383 -39.32 -2.86 7.71
N GLU A 384 -40.49 -2.46 7.22
CA GLU A 384 -41.11 -3.02 6.01
C GLU A 384 -40.27 -2.74 4.76
N ALA A 385 -39.70 -1.54 4.63
CA ALA A 385 -38.82 -1.16 3.54
C ALA A 385 -37.47 -1.92 3.59
N ALA A 386 -36.89 -2.10 4.77
CA ALA A 386 -35.67 -2.88 4.97
C ALA A 386 -35.90 -4.36 4.60
N ARG A 387 -37.03 -4.94 5.01
CA ARG A 387 -37.43 -6.30 4.61
C ARG A 387 -37.60 -6.43 3.09
N ARG A 388 -38.17 -5.44 2.42
CA ARG A 388 -38.32 -5.43 0.96
C ARG A 388 -36.98 -5.27 0.23
N ALA A 389 -36.05 -4.50 0.79
CA ALA A 389 -34.69 -4.36 0.24
C ALA A 389 -33.90 -5.67 0.34
N ASP A 390 -33.97 -6.36 1.49
CA ASP A 390 -33.31 -7.66 1.68
C ASP A 390 -33.88 -8.71 0.72
N ILE A 391 -35.22 -8.77 0.56
CA ILE A 391 -35.87 -9.66 -0.41
C ILE A 391 -35.45 -9.32 -1.85
N ALA A 392 -35.27 -8.03 -2.18
CA ALA A 392 -34.83 -7.61 -3.51
C ALA A 392 -33.36 -7.97 -3.80
N ILE A 393 -32.49 -7.91 -2.80
CA ILE A 393 -31.07 -8.31 -2.90
C ILE A 393 -30.97 -9.83 -3.06
N GLU A 394 -31.71 -10.60 -2.28
CA GLU A 394 -31.79 -12.06 -2.42
C GLU A 394 -32.36 -12.46 -3.79
N ALA A 395 -33.42 -11.79 -4.25
CA ALA A 395 -33.98 -12.02 -5.59
C ALA A 395 -32.99 -11.66 -6.71
N ALA A 396 -32.20 -10.58 -6.56
CA ALA A 396 -31.18 -10.19 -7.53
C ALA A 396 -29.98 -11.16 -7.56
N ALA A 397 -29.62 -11.77 -6.43
CA ALA A 397 -28.64 -12.85 -6.37
C ALA A 397 -29.18 -14.11 -7.05
N LEU A 398 -30.42 -14.50 -6.76
CA LEU A 398 -31.08 -15.66 -7.38
C LEU A 398 -31.24 -15.50 -8.90
N VAL A 399 -31.56 -14.30 -9.36
CA VAL A 399 -31.64 -13.96 -10.79
C VAL A 399 -30.25 -14.03 -11.45
N ARG A 400 -29.17 -13.61 -10.78
CA ARG A 400 -27.80 -13.77 -11.30
C ARG A 400 -27.39 -15.25 -11.43
N ASP A 401 -27.76 -16.08 -10.47
CA ASP A 401 -27.48 -17.53 -10.52
C ASP A 401 -28.34 -18.24 -11.58
N LEU A 402 -29.59 -17.82 -11.78
CA LEU A 402 -30.45 -18.28 -12.87
C LEU A 402 -29.93 -17.85 -14.24
N ILE A 403 -29.37 -16.63 -14.36
CA ILE A 403 -28.71 -16.14 -15.59
C ILE A 403 -27.43 -16.95 -15.88
N GLY A 404 -26.70 -17.39 -14.86
CA GLY A 404 -25.53 -18.25 -15.02
C GLY A 404 -25.85 -19.69 -15.45
N SER A 405 -27.09 -20.16 -15.20
CA SER A 405 -27.49 -21.55 -15.41
C SER A 405 -28.46 -21.79 -16.58
N ALA A 406 -29.18 -20.76 -17.06
CA ALA A 406 -30.13 -20.89 -18.16
C ALA A 406 -29.65 -20.15 -19.42
N GLY A 407 -29.06 -20.89 -20.35
CA GLY A 407 -28.71 -20.37 -21.68
C GLY A 407 -29.93 -20.08 -22.55
N MET A 408 -30.62 -18.95 -22.35
CA MET A 408 -31.67 -18.47 -23.27
C MET A 408 -31.67 -16.95 -23.51
N SER A 409 -31.87 -16.64 -24.80
CA SER A 409 -32.20 -15.40 -25.55
C SER A 409 -31.88 -14.03 -24.95
N SER A 410 -30.71 -13.51 -25.36
CA SER A 410 -30.29 -12.09 -25.40
C SER A 410 -30.14 -11.38 -24.05
N ALA A 411 -28.88 -11.28 -23.62
CA ALA A 411 -28.45 -10.55 -22.43
C ALA A 411 -28.87 -9.06 -22.44
N GLU A 412 -29.16 -8.48 -23.60
CA GLU A 412 -29.61 -7.08 -23.73
C GLU A 412 -31.03 -6.86 -23.18
N ASP A 413 -31.94 -7.82 -23.33
CA ASP A 413 -33.32 -7.67 -22.85
C ASP A 413 -33.39 -7.78 -21.32
N VAL A 414 -32.57 -8.67 -20.75
CA VAL A 414 -32.42 -8.83 -19.30
C VAL A 414 -31.73 -7.61 -18.68
N LEU A 415 -30.66 -7.08 -19.30
CA LEU A 415 -29.99 -5.88 -18.82
C LEU A 415 -30.87 -4.63 -18.91
N ARG A 416 -31.74 -4.54 -19.93
CA ARG A 416 -32.74 -3.47 -20.05
C ARG A 416 -33.79 -3.54 -18.95
N GLY A 417 -34.37 -4.73 -18.70
CA GLY A 417 -35.33 -4.93 -17.61
C GLY A 417 -34.73 -4.66 -16.22
N ILE A 418 -33.48 -5.08 -15.99
CA ILE A 418 -32.76 -4.77 -14.73
C ILE A 418 -32.50 -3.27 -14.60
N LYS A 419 -32.12 -2.58 -15.68
CA LYS A 419 -31.93 -1.11 -15.65
C LYS A 419 -33.22 -0.37 -15.35
N GLU A 420 -34.34 -0.80 -15.93
CA GLU A 420 -35.66 -0.19 -15.70
C GLU A 420 -36.14 -0.43 -14.26
N GLU A 421 -35.96 -1.64 -13.72
CA GLU A 421 -36.33 -1.98 -12.34
C GLU A 421 -35.42 -1.28 -11.30
N VAL A 422 -34.11 -1.17 -11.57
CA VAL A 422 -33.18 -0.41 -10.72
C VAL A 422 -33.50 1.08 -10.78
N ALA A 423 -33.88 1.62 -11.94
CA ALA A 423 -34.30 3.01 -12.06
C ALA A 423 -35.61 3.29 -11.31
N ASP A 424 -36.61 2.42 -11.41
CA ASP A 424 -37.88 2.58 -10.69
C ASP A 424 -37.68 2.44 -9.17
N ARG A 425 -36.85 1.50 -8.71
CA ARG A 425 -36.50 1.34 -7.29
C ARG A 425 -35.65 2.46 -6.74
N THR A 426 -34.74 3.03 -7.54
CA THR A 426 -33.98 4.23 -7.16
C THR A 426 -34.95 5.41 -7.00
N ALA A 427 -35.89 5.59 -7.92
CA ALA A 427 -36.93 6.61 -7.79
C ALA A 427 -37.88 6.36 -6.62
N GLN A 428 -38.16 5.09 -6.28
CA GLN A 428 -38.99 4.72 -5.13
C GLN A 428 -38.25 4.94 -3.80
N PHE A 429 -36.94 4.71 -3.78
CA PHE A 429 -36.06 5.01 -2.64
C PHE A 429 -35.88 6.51 -2.46
N GLU A 430 -35.77 7.29 -3.53
CA GLU A 430 -35.77 8.76 -3.47
C GLU A 430 -37.10 9.28 -2.92
N ARG A 431 -38.25 8.75 -3.37
CA ARG A 431 -39.58 9.08 -2.80
C ARG A 431 -39.70 8.71 -1.31
N LEU A 432 -39.18 7.55 -0.91
CA LEU A 432 -39.16 7.10 0.48
C LEU A 432 -38.21 7.95 1.33
N ASN A 433 -37.05 8.32 0.79
CA ASN A 433 -36.11 9.23 1.42
C ASN A 433 -36.74 10.63 1.56
N ASP A 434 -37.53 11.07 0.57
CA ASP A 434 -38.28 12.33 0.61
C ASP A 434 -39.35 12.33 1.70
N GLU A 435 -40.07 11.21 1.88
CA GLU A 435 -41.01 10.97 2.98
C GLU A 435 -40.30 10.89 4.34
N LEU A 436 -39.12 10.26 4.41
CA LEU A 436 -38.40 10.04 5.67
C LEU A 436 -37.66 11.29 6.19
N THR A 437 -37.14 12.12 5.28
CA THR A 437 -36.43 13.37 5.61
C THR A 437 -37.39 14.56 5.73
N GLY A 438 -38.70 14.33 5.60
CA GLY A 438 -39.73 15.34 5.76
C GLY A 438 -39.46 16.54 4.87
N HIS A 439 -39.31 16.32 3.56
CA HIS A 439 -39.16 17.45 2.66
C HIS A 439 -40.44 18.30 2.66
N THR A 440 -40.28 19.59 2.87
CA THR A 440 -41.31 20.58 2.55
C THR A 440 -40.75 21.52 1.49
N THR A 441 -41.62 22.14 0.69
CA THR A 441 -41.20 23.11 -0.32
C THR A 441 -41.16 24.50 0.30
N CYS A 442 -40.05 25.21 0.13
CA CYS A 442 -39.98 26.61 0.53
C CYS A 442 -41.02 27.39 -0.26
N ARG A 443 -42.04 27.95 0.40
CA ARG A 443 -43.14 28.65 -0.30
C ARG A 443 -42.67 29.88 -1.11
N HIS A 444 -41.50 30.44 -0.79
CA HIS A 444 -40.93 31.59 -1.51
C HIS A 444 -40.24 31.21 -2.83
N CYS A 445 -39.47 30.13 -2.87
CA CYS A 445 -38.73 29.73 -4.09
C CYS A 445 -39.22 28.42 -4.72
N GLY A 446 -40.16 27.72 -4.08
CA GLY A 446 -40.67 26.42 -4.51
C GLY A 446 -39.68 25.25 -4.35
N HIS A 447 -38.44 25.50 -3.92
CA HIS A 447 -37.41 24.48 -3.82
C HIS A 447 -37.50 23.69 -2.51
N ALA A 448 -37.06 22.44 -2.57
CA ALA A 448 -37.08 21.53 -1.44
C ALA A 448 -36.18 22.01 -0.29
N ILE A 449 -36.71 22.00 0.92
CA ILE A 449 -35.98 22.22 2.17
C ILE A 449 -36.06 20.98 3.05
N ALA A 450 -34.98 20.69 3.75
CA ALA A 450 -34.84 19.53 4.62
C ALA A 450 -34.36 19.93 6.01
N ARG A 451 -34.78 19.18 7.03
CA ARG A 451 -34.32 19.31 8.41
C ARG A 451 -33.63 18.02 8.84
N ILE A 452 -32.45 18.13 9.42
CA ILE A 452 -31.72 16.98 9.96
C ILE A 452 -31.70 17.12 11.48
N GLY A 453 -32.42 16.25 12.18
CA GLY A 453 -32.58 16.31 13.64
C GLY A 453 -33.23 17.63 14.09
N ASP A 454 -32.67 18.27 15.12
CA ASP A 454 -33.19 19.52 15.67
C ASP A 454 -32.65 20.80 15.00
N ALA A 455 -31.80 20.67 13.98
CA ALA A 455 -31.19 21.81 13.30
C ALA A 455 -32.20 22.71 12.56
N PRO A 456 -31.81 23.95 12.17
CA PRO A 456 -32.64 24.79 11.28
C PRO A 456 -32.81 24.12 9.91
N TRP A 457 -33.97 24.33 9.28
CA TRP A 457 -34.23 23.88 7.91
C TRP A 457 -33.21 24.45 6.91
N ARG A 458 -32.80 23.64 5.94
CA ARG A 458 -31.81 24.02 4.93
C ARG A 458 -32.31 23.71 3.53
N HIS A 459 -31.94 24.55 2.56
CA HIS A 459 -32.13 24.24 1.15
C HIS A 459 -31.14 23.16 0.71
N SER A 460 -31.56 22.33 -0.24
CA SER A 460 -30.64 21.43 -0.93
C SER A 460 -29.59 22.23 -1.72
N ALA A 461 -28.43 21.62 -1.97
CA ALA A 461 -27.28 22.29 -2.60
C ALA A 461 -27.54 22.80 -4.04
N ALA A 462 -28.66 22.42 -4.65
CA ALA A 462 -29.01 22.76 -6.03
C ALA A 462 -29.97 23.96 -6.17
N ALA A 463 -30.46 24.57 -5.08
CA ALA A 463 -31.42 25.66 -5.16
C ALA A 463 -30.77 27.02 -5.52
N PRO A 464 -31.32 27.80 -6.47
CA PRO A 464 -30.80 29.11 -6.83
C PRO A 464 -30.94 30.11 -5.67
N MET A 465 -29.84 30.82 -5.38
CA MET A 465 -29.78 31.79 -4.29
C MET A 465 -30.68 33.00 -4.57
N SER A 466 -31.87 33.03 -3.97
CA SER A 466 -32.67 34.26 -3.87
C SER A 466 -32.58 34.83 -2.45
N ARG A 467 -32.30 36.13 -2.31
CA ARG A 467 -32.14 36.81 -1.00
C ARG A 467 -33.44 36.83 -0.17
N GLY A 468 -34.57 36.38 -0.72
CA GLY A 468 -35.89 36.41 -0.09
C GLY A 468 -36.28 35.17 0.72
N CYS A 469 -35.53 34.06 0.66
CA CYS A 469 -35.92 32.80 1.32
C CYS A 469 -35.74 32.77 2.86
N ARG A 470 -35.63 33.93 3.52
CA ARG A 470 -35.34 34.05 4.97
C ARG A 470 -36.56 34.27 5.88
N ALA A 471 -37.78 34.41 5.36
CA ALA A 471 -38.96 34.61 6.22
C ALA A 471 -40.27 34.22 5.50
N ALA A 472 -40.93 33.17 6.01
CA ALA A 472 -42.37 32.79 5.94
C ALA A 472 -42.47 31.27 6.32
N SER A 473 -43.43 30.68 7.07
CA SER A 473 -44.86 31.03 7.23
C SER A 473 -45.62 30.16 8.29
N PHE A 474 -46.46 30.82 9.12
CA PHE A 474 -47.83 30.46 9.59
C PHE A 474 -48.14 29.52 10.80
N ASP A 475 -49.18 29.92 11.55
CA ASP A 475 -49.93 29.32 12.67
C ASP A 475 -51.01 28.33 12.20
N ARG A 476 -51.80 27.84 13.17
CA ARG A 476 -52.70 26.69 13.06
C ARG A 476 -53.88 26.86 12.07
N ASP A 477 -54.13 28.07 11.58
CA ASP A 477 -55.15 28.36 10.55
C ASP A 477 -54.54 28.84 9.20
N GLY A 478 -53.21 28.82 9.06
CA GLY A 478 -52.52 29.32 7.87
C GLY A 478 -52.32 30.84 7.85
N THR A 479 -52.34 31.49 9.03
CA THR A 479 -52.06 32.93 9.27
C THR A 479 -50.89 33.12 10.23
N TRP A 480 -50.21 34.28 10.28
CA TRP A 480 -48.79 34.37 10.72
C TRP A 480 -48.67 34.58 12.24
N ASP A 481 -47.85 33.75 12.93
CA ASP A 481 -47.60 33.85 14.37
C ASP A 481 -46.38 34.74 14.68
N ASP A 482 -46.62 35.97 15.12
CA ASP A 482 -45.59 36.93 15.53
C ASP A 482 -45.02 36.66 16.95
N SER A 483 -45.35 35.53 17.59
CA SER A 483 -44.82 35.16 18.92
C SER A 483 -43.55 34.30 18.91
N LEU A 484 -43.04 33.91 17.74
CA LEU A 484 -41.88 33.00 17.64
C LEU A 484 -40.52 33.73 17.80
N ASP A 485 -39.69 33.19 18.70
CA ASP A 485 -38.38 33.72 19.08
C ASP A 485 -37.34 33.66 17.93
N ARG A 486 -36.40 34.61 17.90
CA ARG A 486 -35.54 35.00 16.75
C ARG A 486 -34.53 33.94 16.25
N ALA A 487 -34.59 32.70 16.73
CA ALA A 487 -33.59 31.66 16.45
C ALA A 487 -33.80 30.88 15.12
N TRP A 488 -34.85 31.15 14.36
CA TRP A 488 -35.08 30.47 13.07
C TRP A 488 -34.38 31.18 11.90
N THR A 489 -33.19 30.69 11.52
CA THR A 489 -32.50 31.09 10.28
C THR A 489 -32.12 29.87 9.44
N ALA A 490 -32.83 29.67 8.32
CA ALA A 490 -32.37 28.74 7.29
C ALA A 490 -31.06 29.28 6.69
N SER A 491 -29.99 28.55 6.91
CA SER A 491 -28.65 28.93 6.45
C SER A 491 -28.25 28.11 5.22
N PRO A 492 -27.71 28.74 4.16
CA PRO A 492 -27.20 27.99 3.02
C PRO A 492 -26.12 26.97 3.46
N PRO A 493 -25.90 25.88 2.70
CA PRO A 493 -24.83 24.93 2.97
C PRO A 493 -23.47 25.63 3.08
N LYS A 494 -22.62 25.22 4.03
CA LYS A 494 -21.29 25.82 4.26
C LYS A 494 -20.29 25.58 3.11
N THR A 495 -20.65 24.76 2.11
CA THR A 495 -19.77 24.28 1.04
C THR A 495 -19.57 25.25 -0.13
N TYR A 496 -20.13 26.47 -0.06
CA TYR A 496 -19.84 27.53 -1.02
C TYR A 496 -19.37 28.79 -0.28
N ARG A 497 -18.05 28.87 -0.07
CA ARG A 497 -17.31 30.13 0.09
C ARG A 497 -16.10 30.10 -0.82
#